data_AF-A0A4D9DUR7-F1
#
_entry.id   AF-A0A4D9DUR7-F1
#
_cell.length_a   1.000
_cell.length_b   1.000
_cell.length_c   1.000
_cell.angle_alpha   90.00
_cell.angle_beta   90.00
_cell.angle_gamma   90.00
#
_symmetry.space_group_name_H-M   'P 1'
#
loop_
_entity.id
_entity.type
_entity.pdbx_description
1 polymer ?
#
loop_
_entity_poly.entity_id
_entity_poly.type
_entity_poly.pdbx_seq_one_letter_code
_entity_poly.pdbx_strand_id
1 'polypeptide(L)'
;MVSIPEYYEGKNVLLTGATGFMGKVLLEKLLRSCPKVKAVYILVRHKAGQTPQERMEEMISCKLFDRLRDEQPEFKEKIIAVTSELTQSELDLSEQDKEKLIDCINIVFHCAATVRFNETLR
;
A
#
# COMPACT_ATOMS: atom_id res chain seq x y z
N MET A 1 -6.99 26.82 -6.55
CA MET A 1 -7.46 25.47 -6.14
C MET A 1 -6.26 24.54 -6.27
N VAL A 2 -5.93 23.74 -5.26
CA VAL A 2 -4.76 22.85 -5.29
C VAL A 2 -5.08 21.65 -6.19
N SER A 3 -4.18 21.31 -7.11
CA SER A 3 -4.31 20.14 -7.97
C SER A 3 -4.10 18.83 -7.17
N ILE A 4 -4.53 17.70 -7.73
CA ILE A 4 -4.34 16.40 -7.07
C ILE A 4 -2.86 16.12 -6.78
N PRO A 5 -1.90 16.26 -7.72
CA PRO A 5 -0.49 15.99 -7.43
C PRO A 5 0.08 16.90 -6.33
N GLU A 6 -0.27 18.20 -6.34
CA GLU A 6 0.15 19.15 -5.30
C GLU A 6 -0.41 18.78 -3.93
N TYR A 7 -1.63 18.24 -3.86
CA TYR A 7 -2.21 17.79 -2.59
C TYR A 7 -1.42 16.63 -1.98
N TYR A 8 -0.84 15.74 -2.78
CA TYR A 8 -0.09 14.57 -2.30
C TYR A 8 1.41 14.84 -2.09
N GLU A 9 1.92 16.00 -2.50
CA GLU A 9 3.33 16.35 -2.36
C GLU A 9 3.79 16.27 -0.90
N GLY A 10 4.87 15.51 -0.65
CA GLY A 10 5.46 15.34 0.67
C GLY A 10 4.65 14.48 1.67
N LYS A 11 3.47 14.00 1.29
CA LYS A 11 2.60 13.20 2.18
C LYS A 11 2.95 11.72 2.19
N ASN A 12 2.71 11.08 3.33
CA ASN A 12 2.71 9.63 3.46
C ASN A 12 1.27 9.09 3.38
N VAL A 13 1.09 8.01 2.62
CA VAL A 13 -0.20 7.35 2.42
C VAL A 13 -0.14 5.94 2.99
N LEU A 14 -1.16 5.52 3.74
CA LEU A 14 -1.36 4.14 4.15
C LEU A 14 -2.41 3.48 3.24
N LEU A 15 -2.08 2.33 2.66
CA LEU A 15 -2.97 1.55 1.79
C LEU A 15 -3.16 0.13 2.34
N THR A 16 -4.39 -0.21 2.68
CA THR A 16 -4.78 -1.60 2.96
C THR A 16 -5.21 -2.29 1.66
N GLY A 17 -4.97 -3.60 1.56
CA GLY A 17 -5.40 -4.36 0.39
C GLY A 17 -4.60 -4.09 -0.89
N ALA A 18 -3.39 -3.54 -0.77
CA ALA A 18 -2.51 -3.21 -1.89
C ALA A 18 -2.27 -4.41 -2.84
N THR A 19 -2.15 -5.62 -2.31
CA THR A 19 -1.95 -6.84 -3.11
C THR A 19 -3.21 -7.32 -3.84
N GLY A 20 -4.38 -6.73 -3.55
CA GLY A 20 -5.65 -7.04 -4.20
C GLY A 20 -5.79 -6.38 -5.57
N PHE A 21 -6.83 -6.74 -6.32
CA PHE A 21 -7.04 -6.24 -7.69
C PHE A 21 -7.10 -4.71 -7.78
N MET A 22 -7.91 -4.07 -6.92
CA MET A 22 -8.03 -2.60 -6.94
C MET A 22 -6.93 -1.88 -6.17
N GLY A 23 -6.40 -2.49 -5.11
CA GLY A 23 -5.29 -1.92 -4.34
C GLY A 23 -4.05 -1.65 -5.20
N LYS A 24 -3.65 -2.61 -6.05
CA LYS A 24 -2.48 -2.42 -6.92
C LYS A 24 -2.68 -1.35 -7.99
N VAL A 25 -3.90 -1.20 -8.49
CA VAL A 25 -4.26 -0.14 -9.46
C VAL A 25 -4.19 1.22 -8.80
N LEU A 26 -4.71 1.35 -7.57
CA LEU A 26 -4.61 2.58 -6.80
C LEU A 26 -3.14 2.93 -6.48
N LEU A 27 -2.35 1.95 -6.05
CA LEU A 27 -0.92 2.13 -5.78
C LEU A 27 -0.16 2.63 -7.02
N GLU A 28 -0.32 1.95 -8.16
CA GLU A 28 0.29 2.34 -9.44
C GLU A 28 -0.12 3.77 -9.83
N LYS A 29 -1.43 4.04 -9.80
CA LYS A 29 -1.98 5.32 -10.24
C LYS A 29 -1.51 6.48 -9.35
N LEU A 30 -1.43 6.26 -8.04
CA LEU A 30 -0.94 7.23 -7.07
C LEU A 30 0.53 7.56 -7.34
N LEU A 31 1.39 6.54 -7.43
CA LEU A 31 2.81 6.73 -7.66
C LEU A 31 3.09 7.38 -9.03
N ARG A 32 2.36 6.97 -10.07
CA ARG A 32 2.53 7.54 -11.42
C ARG A 32 2.04 8.97 -11.52
N SER A 33 0.90 9.29 -10.93
CA SER A 33 0.25 10.61 -11.10
C SER A 33 0.70 11.63 -10.05
N CYS A 34 1.21 11.16 -8.90
CA CYS A 34 1.69 11.98 -7.79
C CYS A 34 3.15 11.61 -7.47
N PRO A 35 4.10 11.86 -8.40
CA PRO A 35 5.50 11.45 -8.23
C PRO A 35 6.15 12.04 -6.97
N LYS A 36 5.62 13.14 -6.42
CA LYS A 36 6.15 13.78 -5.22
C LYS A 36 5.52 13.28 -3.90
N VAL A 37 4.70 12.24 -3.93
CA VAL A 37 4.30 11.53 -2.71
C VAL A 37 5.56 11.03 -2.00
N LYS A 38 5.61 11.20 -0.67
CA LYS A 38 6.83 10.88 0.10
C LYS A 38 7.01 9.38 0.24
N ALA A 39 5.97 8.69 0.72
CA ALA A 39 5.95 7.24 0.83
C ALA A 39 4.52 6.69 0.78
N VAL A 40 4.39 5.46 0.31
CA VAL A 40 3.15 4.68 0.38
C VAL A 40 3.43 3.44 1.22
N TYR A 41 2.88 3.44 2.43
CA TYR A 41 2.88 2.30 3.33
C TYR A 41 1.79 1.33 2.90
N ILE A 42 2.15 0.07 2.70
CA ILE A 42 1.20 -0.98 2.36
C ILE A 42 1.10 -1.99 3.49
N LEU A 43 -0.13 -2.30 3.91
CA LEU A 43 -0.36 -3.38 4.86
C LEU A 43 -0.46 -4.71 4.13
N VAL A 44 0.43 -5.63 4.48
CA VAL A 44 0.55 -6.93 3.84
C VAL A 44 0.38 -8.03 4.90
N ARG A 45 -0.53 -8.97 4.62
CA ARG A 45 -0.73 -10.12 5.52
C ARG A 45 0.52 -10.99 5.62
N HIS A 46 0.69 -11.69 6.73
CA HIS A 46 1.68 -12.75 6.81
C HIS A 46 1.37 -13.86 5.78
N LYS A 47 2.40 -14.40 5.12
CA LYS A 47 2.31 -15.59 4.27
C LYS A 47 3.53 -16.46 4.52
N ALA A 48 3.29 -17.72 4.87
CA ALA A 48 4.39 -18.64 5.20
C ALA A 48 5.40 -18.73 4.05
N GLY A 49 6.68 -18.55 4.37
CA GLY A 49 7.78 -18.59 3.41
C GLY A 49 7.91 -17.35 2.51
N GLN A 50 7.22 -16.25 2.82
CA GLN A 50 7.42 -14.97 2.13
C GLN A 50 7.44 -13.79 3.11
N THR A 51 8.47 -12.96 3.00
CA THR A 51 8.57 -11.66 3.66
C THR A 51 7.59 -10.65 3.04
N PRO A 52 7.20 -9.59 3.78
CA PRO A 52 6.39 -8.50 3.23
C PRO A 52 7.01 -7.85 1.99
N GLN A 53 8.35 -7.75 1.98
CA GLN A 53 9.13 -7.20 0.89
C GLN A 53 9.03 -8.10 -0.35
N GLU A 54 9.22 -9.41 -0.23
CA GLU A 54 9.05 -10.34 -1.37
C GLU A 54 7.62 -10.28 -1.93
N ARG A 55 6.60 -10.16 -1.06
CA ARG A 55 5.21 -9.98 -1.51
C ARG A 55 5.00 -8.66 -2.25
N MET A 56 5.67 -7.59 -1.82
CA MET A 56 5.65 -6.30 -2.52
C MET A 56 6.32 -6.43 -3.89
N GLU A 57 7.51 -7.05 -3.96
CA GLU A 57 8.26 -7.26 -5.19
C GLU A 57 7.47 -8.08 -6.21
N GLU A 58 6.85 -9.18 -5.77
CA GLU A 58 5.97 -10.00 -6.60
C GLU A 58 4.82 -9.17 -7.18
N MET A 59 4.16 -8.35 -6.35
CA MET A 59 3.05 -7.49 -6.79
C MET A 59 3.49 -6.46 -7.84
N ILE A 60 4.63 -5.79 -7.63
CA ILE A 60 5.11 -4.75 -8.55
C ILE A 60 5.79 -5.34 -9.79
N SER A 61 6.03 -6.65 -9.85
CA SER A 61 6.58 -7.32 -11.04
C SER A 61 5.57 -7.47 -12.19
N CYS A 62 4.27 -7.29 -11.92
CA CYS A 62 3.24 -7.49 -12.95
C CYS A 62 3.15 -6.32 -13.95
N LYS A 63 2.65 -6.61 -15.16
CA LYS A 63 2.55 -5.67 -16.29
C LYS A 63 1.86 -4.34 -16.00
N LEU A 64 1.00 -4.29 -14.97
CA LEU A 64 0.35 -3.06 -14.52
C LEU A 64 1.37 -1.96 -14.21
N PHE A 65 2.54 -2.34 -13.69
CA PHE A 65 3.58 -1.41 -13.26
C PHE A 65 4.60 -1.08 -14.36
N ASP A 66 4.50 -1.65 -15.57
CA ASP A 66 5.48 -1.43 -16.64
C ASP A 66 5.63 0.05 -16.98
N ARG A 67 4.49 0.74 -17.19
CA ARG A 67 4.49 2.18 -17.47
C ARG A 67 5.10 3.00 -16.33
N LEU A 68 4.77 2.68 -15.08
CA LEU A 68 5.34 3.39 -13.93
C LEU A 68 6.85 3.14 -13.82
N ARG A 69 7.31 1.92 -14.14
CA ARG A 69 8.72 1.57 -14.15
C ARG A 69 9.50 2.35 -15.22
N ASP A 70 8.90 2.55 -16.39
CA ASP A 70 9.50 3.34 -17.47
C ASP A 70 9.53 4.84 -17.15
N GLU A 71 8.44 5.39 -16.59
CA GLU A 71 8.33 6.81 -16.26
C GLU A 71 9.07 7.21 -14.97
N GLN A 72 9.17 6.29 -13.99
CA GLN A 72 9.75 6.54 -12.66
C GLN A 72 10.48 5.30 -12.11
N PRO A 73 11.68 4.95 -12.59
CA PRO A 73 12.39 3.70 -12.23
C PRO A 73 12.60 3.48 -10.72
N GLU A 74 12.70 4.56 -9.95
CA GLU A 74 12.94 4.57 -8.50
C GLU A 74 11.65 4.47 -7.67
N PHE A 75 10.47 4.31 -8.29
CA PHE A 75 9.18 4.31 -7.57
C PHE A 75 9.12 3.31 -6.40
N LYS A 76 9.82 2.18 -6.52
CA LYS A 76 9.86 1.11 -5.53
C LYS A 76 10.39 1.59 -4.17
N GLU A 77 11.28 2.58 -4.14
CA GLU A 77 11.88 3.12 -2.91
C GLU A 77 10.86 3.87 -2.05
N LYS A 78 9.74 4.29 -2.66
CA LYS A 78 8.63 4.96 -1.97
C LYS A 78 7.64 3.96 -1.35
N ILE A 79 7.78 2.67 -1.60
CA ILE A 79 6.84 1.65 -1.10
C ILE A 79 7.43 1.03 0.17
N ILE A 80 6.69 1.12 1.28
CA ILE A 80 7.10 0.54 2.56
C ILE A 80 6.10 -0.54 2.94
N ALA A 81 6.51 -1.80 2.87
CA ALA A 81 5.68 -2.93 3.26
C ALA A 81 5.72 -3.14 4.77
N VAL A 82 4.54 -3.20 5.40
CA VAL A 82 4.37 -3.45 6.84
C VAL A 82 3.51 -4.70 7.01
N THR A 83 3.98 -5.65 7.82
CA THR A 83 3.20 -6.84 8.17
C THR A 83 1.99 -6.43 9.00
N SER A 84 0.80 -6.91 8.65
CA SER A 84 -0.41 -6.66 9.43
C SER A 84 -1.52 -7.67 9.10
N GLU A 85 -2.32 -8.02 10.10
CA GLU A 85 -3.56 -8.79 9.97
C GLU A 85 -4.74 -7.97 10.50
N LEU A 86 -5.57 -7.47 9.59
CA LEU A 86 -6.65 -6.53 9.89
C LEU A 86 -7.75 -7.11 10.79
N THR A 87 -7.85 -8.44 10.86
CA THR A 87 -8.84 -9.12 11.70
C THR A 87 -8.39 -9.32 13.15
N GLN A 88 -7.13 -9.04 13.47
CA GLN A 88 -6.61 -9.12 14.83
C GLN A 88 -6.70 -7.76 15.54
N SER A 89 -6.60 -7.80 16.88
CA SER A 89 -6.47 -6.59 17.70
C SER A 89 -5.29 -5.74 17.25
N GLU A 90 -5.45 -4.42 17.25
CA GLU A 90 -4.40 -3.47 16.85
C GLU A 90 -3.79 -3.76 15.47
N LEU A 91 -4.56 -4.42 14.58
CA LEU A 91 -4.16 -4.81 13.22
C LEU A 91 -2.93 -5.75 13.16
N ASP A 92 -2.59 -6.43 14.26
CA ASP A 92 -1.37 -7.25 14.39
C ASP A 92 -0.09 -6.49 14.03
N LEU A 93 -0.04 -5.20 14.38
CA LEU A 93 1.14 -4.36 14.18
C LEU A 93 2.11 -4.52 15.35
N SER A 94 3.42 -4.43 15.06
CA SER A 94 4.40 -4.20 16.12
C SER A 94 4.17 -2.81 16.72
N GLU A 95 4.49 -2.62 18.00
CA GLU A 95 4.38 -1.28 18.63
C GLU A 95 5.20 -0.22 17.89
N GLN A 96 6.38 -0.62 17.37
CA GLN A 96 7.26 0.26 16.57
C GLN A 96 6.60 0.70 15.25
N ASP A 97 5.99 -0.24 14.51
CA ASP A 97 5.29 0.10 13.27
C ASP A 97 4.03 0.92 13.56
N LYS A 98 3.31 0.61 14.64
CA LYS A 98 2.13 1.33 15.07
C LYS A 98 2.46 2.79 15.38
N GLU A 99 3.45 3.05 16.23
CA GLU A 99 3.93 4.40 16.56
C GLU A 99 4.35 5.15 15.29
N LYS A 100 5.15 4.52 14.43
CA LYS A 100 5.59 5.10 13.16
C LYS A 100 4.43 5.48 12.25
N LEU A 101 3.42 4.62 12.13
CA LEU A 101 2.24 4.88 11.31
C LEU A 101 1.41 6.03 11.87
N ILE A 102 1.22 6.07 13.20
CA ILE A 102 0.51 7.16 13.88
C ILE A 102 1.20 8.51 13.64
N ASP A 103 2.53 8.54 13.73
CA ASP A 103 3.30 9.79 13.66
C ASP A 103 3.37 10.39 12.26
N CYS A 104 3.40 9.56 11.21
CA CYS A 104 3.77 10.03 9.87
C CYS A 104 2.69 9.94 8.80
N ILE A 105 1.62 9.14 9.00
CA ILE A 105 0.60 8.95 7.96
C ILE A 105 -0.31 10.17 7.86
N ASN A 106 -0.51 10.65 6.64
CA ASN A 106 -1.41 11.78 6.37
C ASN A 106 -2.75 11.34 5.80
N ILE A 107 -2.77 10.24 5.05
CA ILE A 107 -3.94 9.80 4.27
C ILE A 107 -4.05 8.27 4.37
N VAL A 108 -5.26 7.77 4.58
CA VAL A 108 -5.55 6.33 4.63
C VAL A 108 -6.50 5.96 3.50
N PHE A 109 -6.11 4.97 2.69
CA PHE A 109 -6.98 4.25 1.78
C PHE A 109 -7.22 2.85 2.31
N HIS A 110 -8.46 2.54 2.65
CA HIS A 110 -8.86 1.20 3.06
C HIS A 110 -9.49 0.45 1.88
N CYS A 111 -8.72 -0.42 1.23
CA CYS A 111 -9.20 -1.24 0.10
C CYS A 111 -9.18 -2.75 0.38
N ALA A 112 -8.75 -3.17 1.57
CA ALA A 112 -8.82 -4.56 1.98
C ALA A 112 -10.29 -5.00 2.18
N ALA A 113 -10.64 -6.14 1.61
CA ALA A 113 -11.92 -6.80 1.81
C ALA A 113 -11.77 -8.31 1.63
N THR A 114 -12.70 -9.07 2.20
CA THR A 114 -12.95 -10.46 1.76
C THR A 114 -13.67 -10.41 0.43
N VAL A 115 -13.22 -11.21 -0.53
CA VAL A 115 -13.89 -11.39 -1.84
C VAL A 115 -14.48 -12.80 -1.97
N ARG A 116 -14.76 -13.44 -0.83
CA ARG A 116 -15.41 -14.74 -0.75
C ARG A 116 -16.93 -14.53 -0.76
N PHE A 117 -17.52 -14.58 -1.95
CA PHE A 117 -18.95 -14.38 -2.14
C PHE A 117 -19.85 -15.45 -1.50
N ASN A 118 -19.26 -16.56 -1.03
CA ASN A 118 -19.97 -17.67 -0.40
C ASN A 118 -19.89 -17.63 1.14
N GLU A 119 -19.39 -16.55 1.73
CA GLU A 119 -19.38 -16.39 3.19
C GLU A 119 -20.77 -16.01 3.71
N THR A 120 -21.09 -16.50 4.91
CA THR A 120 -22.32 -16.11 5.60
C THR A 120 -22.20 -14.64 6.02
N LEU A 121 -23.23 -13.84 5.73
CA LEU A 121 -23.31 -12.48 6.25
C LEU A 121 -23.34 -12.55 7.79
N ARG A 122 -22.48 -11.77 8.43
CA ARG A 122 -22.39 -11.62 9.89
C ARG A 122 -22.83 -10.23 10.29
#